data_AF-A0A4U0RUB6-F1
#
_entry.id   AF-A0A4U0RUB6-F1
#
_cell.length_a   1.000
_cell.length_b   1.000
_cell.length_c   1.000
_cell.angle_alpha   90.00
_cell.angle_beta   90.00
_cell.angle_gamma   90.00
#
_symmetry.space_group_name_H-M   'P 1'
#
loop_
_entity.id
_entity.type
_entity.pdbx_description
1 polymer ?
#
loop_
_entity_poly.entity_id
_entity_poly.type
_entity_poly.pdbx_seq_one_letter_code
_entity_poly.pdbx_strand_id
1 'polypeptide(L)'
;MRFLKRPNRPAKRIGYAPVDDDEDDDESARGGYLISAEPGAPMMTLTEPIGSMRSKNFSVSVAAQELLPGRNYLLGGPGEPTCEVVQVEGGEPLPGEPRRIRRARFRTIASAHPAGTLVTPVTAKHIEDWSQEMPEDVA
;
A
#
# COMPACT_ATOMS: atom_id res chain seq x y z
N MET A 1 50.73 9.52 -11.37
CA MET A 1 49.60 10.42 -11.06
C MET A 1 49.40 11.37 -12.23
N ARG A 2 48.25 11.33 -12.89
CA ARG A 2 47.88 12.25 -13.98
C ARG A 2 46.47 12.75 -13.71
N PHE A 3 46.34 14.04 -13.42
CA PHE A 3 45.07 14.75 -13.28
C PHE A 3 44.56 15.08 -14.69
N LEU A 4 43.35 14.62 -15.03
CA LEU A 4 42.63 15.07 -16.21
C LEU A 4 41.41 15.89 -15.75
N LYS A 5 41.49 17.19 -16.06
CA LYS A 5 40.45 18.21 -15.89
C LYS A 5 39.14 17.78 -16.57
N ARG A 6 38.02 17.93 -15.86
CA ARG A 6 36.67 17.89 -16.44
C ARG A 6 36.47 19.07 -17.39
N PRO A 7 36.05 18.86 -18.65
CA PRO A 7 35.53 19.94 -19.47
C PRO A 7 34.07 20.24 -19.11
N ASN A 8 33.81 21.54 -19.00
CA ASN A 8 32.53 22.21 -18.78
C ASN A 8 31.40 21.69 -19.70
N ARG A 9 30.23 21.43 -19.12
CA ARG A 9 28.96 21.32 -19.86
C ARG A 9 28.64 22.67 -20.52
N PRO A 10 28.40 22.74 -21.84
CA PRO A 10 27.56 23.79 -22.40
C PRO A 10 26.08 23.40 -22.19
N ALA A 11 25.33 24.27 -21.53
CA ALA A 11 23.88 24.18 -21.39
C ALA A 11 23.24 24.22 -22.80
N LYS A 12 22.72 23.09 -23.28
CA LYS A 12 21.85 23.07 -24.45
C LYS A 12 20.48 23.62 -24.02
N ARG A 13 20.18 24.79 -24.54
CA ARG A 13 18.88 25.46 -24.49
C ARG A 13 17.76 24.46 -24.82
N ILE A 14 16.81 24.40 -23.91
CA ILE A 14 15.49 23.80 -24.07
C ILE A 14 14.77 24.62 -25.15
N GLY A 15 14.34 23.93 -26.19
CA GLY A 15 13.70 24.54 -27.36
C GLY A 15 13.32 23.43 -28.32
N TYR A 16 12.40 22.57 -27.91
CA TYR A 16 11.62 21.73 -28.82
C TYR A 16 10.18 21.66 -28.32
N ALA A 17 9.28 21.82 -29.28
CA ALA A 17 7.85 22.07 -29.20
C ALA A 17 7.06 21.04 -28.37
N PRO A 18 5.86 21.40 -27.87
CA PRO A 18 4.94 20.41 -27.34
C PRO A 18 4.57 19.46 -28.48
N VAL A 19 4.94 18.20 -28.32
CA VAL A 19 4.30 17.11 -29.03
C VAL A 19 3.00 16.84 -28.26
N ASP A 20 1.95 17.52 -28.69
CA ASP A 20 0.60 16.96 -28.64
C ASP A 20 0.58 15.83 -29.68
N ASP A 21 0.59 14.58 -29.23
CA ASP A 21 -0.20 13.49 -29.82
C ASP A 21 0.01 12.18 -29.06
N ASP A 22 -1.03 11.35 -29.16
CA ASP A 22 -1.28 10.05 -28.54
C ASP A 22 -1.83 10.18 -27.11
N GLU A 23 -3.03 10.75 -26.98
CA GLU A 23 -4.28 9.97 -26.96
C GLU A 23 -4.31 9.05 -25.73
N ASP A 24 -4.98 9.54 -24.68
CA ASP A 24 -5.93 8.81 -23.85
C ASP A 24 -5.82 7.28 -23.90
N ASP A 25 -4.72 6.74 -23.35
CA ASP A 25 -4.77 5.43 -22.68
C ASP A 25 -5.24 5.65 -21.23
N ASP A 26 -6.25 6.52 -21.10
CA ASP A 26 -7.16 6.60 -19.98
C ASP A 26 -8.01 5.32 -20.06
N GLU A 27 -7.36 4.16 -19.91
CA GLU A 27 -8.00 2.96 -19.40
C GLU A 27 -8.42 3.30 -17.96
N SER A 28 -9.45 4.15 -17.87
CA SER A 28 -10.15 4.50 -16.65
C SER A 28 -10.41 3.17 -16.00
N ALA A 29 -9.69 2.89 -14.92
CA ALA A 29 -9.66 1.57 -14.31
C ALA A 29 -11.11 1.18 -14.06
N ARG A 30 -11.66 0.31 -14.92
CA ARG A 30 -13.11 0.11 -15.01
C ARG A 30 -13.63 -0.28 -13.64
N GLY A 31 -12.87 -1.12 -12.95
CA GLY A 31 -13.10 -1.55 -11.59
C GLY A 31 -11.87 -1.43 -10.69
N GLY A 32 -11.98 -2.00 -9.51
CA GLY A 32 -10.92 -2.02 -8.51
C GLY A 32 -11.37 -2.67 -7.21
N TYR A 33 -10.79 -2.23 -6.10
CA TYR A 33 -11.15 -2.71 -4.77
C TYR A 33 -11.56 -1.54 -3.89
N LEU A 34 -12.78 -1.62 -3.34
CA LEU A 34 -13.23 -0.72 -2.30
C LEU A 34 -12.74 -1.25 -0.95
N ILE A 35 -11.83 -0.51 -0.33
CA ILE A 35 -11.28 -0.81 0.99
C ILE A 35 -12.07 -0.04 2.03
N SER A 36 -12.60 -0.72 3.03
CA SER A 36 -13.40 -0.09 4.09
C SER A 36 -12.92 -0.56 5.45
N ALA A 37 -12.81 0.37 6.40
CA ALA A 37 -12.50 0.02 7.79
C ALA A 37 -13.63 -0.82 8.39
N GLU A 38 -13.27 -1.86 9.14
CA GLU A 38 -14.26 -2.67 9.83
C GLU A 38 -14.77 -1.94 11.08
N PRO A 39 -16.08 -1.61 11.15
CA PRO A 39 -16.62 -0.85 12.27
C PRO A 39 -16.55 -1.66 13.57
N GLY A 40 -16.12 -1.00 14.64
CA GLY A 40 -15.99 -1.60 15.98
C GLY A 40 -14.78 -2.53 16.16
N ALA A 41 -13.92 -2.66 15.15
CA ALA A 41 -12.72 -3.47 15.28
C ALA A 41 -11.64 -2.74 16.13
N PRO A 42 -10.87 -3.47 16.96
CA PRO A 42 -9.86 -2.85 17.81
C PRO A 42 -8.72 -2.25 16.98
N MET A 43 -8.26 -1.07 17.38
CA MET A 43 -7.07 -0.44 16.80
C MET A 43 -5.81 -1.14 17.28
N MET A 44 -4.89 -1.41 16.35
CA MET A 44 -3.59 -2.03 16.65
C MET A 44 -2.47 -1.14 16.11
N THR A 45 -1.24 -1.41 16.54
CA THR A 45 -0.06 -0.69 16.07
C THR A 45 1.07 -1.65 15.72
N LEU A 46 1.94 -1.25 14.80
CA LEU A 46 3.21 -1.94 14.55
C LEU A 46 4.10 -1.82 15.79
N THR A 47 4.63 -2.94 16.29
CA THR A 47 5.57 -2.91 17.43
C THR A 47 7.01 -2.65 17.00
N GLU A 48 7.32 -2.93 15.73
CA GLU A 48 8.63 -2.74 15.12
C GLU A 48 8.51 -2.02 13.78
N PRO A 49 9.54 -1.26 13.35
CA PRO A 49 9.49 -0.57 12.07
C PRO A 49 9.64 -1.57 10.91
N ILE A 50 8.88 -1.33 9.83
CA ILE A 50 9.08 -2.00 8.56
C ILE A 50 10.10 -1.20 7.74
N GLY A 51 11.38 -1.57 7.85
CA GLY A 51 12.48 -0.87 7.19
C GLY A 51 12.72 -1.25 5.73
N SER A 52 12.08 -2.30 5.22
CA SER A 52 12.31 -2.81 3.86
C SER A 52 11.01 -3.19 3.17
N MET A 53 10.89 -2.80 1.89
CA MET A 53 9.78 -3.20 1.02
C MET A 53 9.73 -4.73 0.80
N ARG A 54 10.82 -5.45 1.12
CA ARG A 54 10.89 -6.91 1.03
C ARG A 54 10.43 -7.63 2.30
N SER A 55 10.18 -6.90 3.39
CA SER A 55 9.73 -7.48 4.66
C SER A 55 8.32 -8.04 4.50
N LYS A 56 8.18 -9.35 4.72
CA LYS A 56 6.90 -10.07 4.59
C LYS A 56 6.27 -10.42 5.93
N ASN A 57 6.94 -10.09 7.03
CA ASN A 57 6.50 -10.40 8.39
C ASN A 57 6.82 -9.18 9.26
N PHE A 58 5.88 -8.79 10.10
CA PHE A 58 6.05 -7.73 11.08
C PHE A 58 5.07 -7.96 12.24
N SER A 59 5.50 -7.56 13.42
CA SER A 59 4.75 -7.75 14.65
C SER A 59 3.79 -6.58 14.93
N VAL A 60 2.63 -6.89 15.50
CA VAL A 60 1.62 -5.91 15.92
C VAL A 60 1.35 -6.00 17.42
N SER A 61 0.70 -4.99 17.99
CA SER A 61 0.45 -4.86 19.42
C SER A 61 -0.49 -5.91 20.03
N VAL A 62 -1.12 -6.76 19.21
CA VAL A 62 -2.03 -7.83 19.66
C VAL A 62 -1.36 -9.20 19.57
N ALA A 63 -1.88 -10.15 20.34
CA ALA A 63 -1.39 -11.51 20.32
C ALA A 63 -1.65 -12.17 18.95
N ALA A 64 -0.74 -13.05 18.52
CA ALA A 64 -0.84 -13.73 17.23
C ALA A 64 -2.13 -14.58 17.07
N GLN A 65 -2.74 -15.00 18.18
CA GLN A 65 -4.00 -15.73 18.23
C GLN A 65 -5.21 -14.84 17.87
N GLU A 66 -5.10 -13.53 18.07
CA GLU A 66 -6.15 -12.55 17.75
C GLU A 66 -6.13 -12.14 16.27
N LEU A 67 -5.01 -12.40 15.58
CA LEU A 67 -4.90 -12.21 14.14
C LEU A 67 -5.60 -13.36 13.41
N LEU A 68 -6.79 -13.07 12.87
CA LEU A 68 -7.56 -14.06 12.12
C LEU A 68 -6.91 -14.34 10.75
N PRO A 69 -6.63 -15.61 10.40
CA PRO A 69 -6.06 -15.97 9.10
C PRO A 69 -6.92 -15.47 7.94
N GLY A 70 -6.26 -14.95 6.90
CA GLY A 70 -6.91 -14.45 5.69
C GLY A 70 -7.56 -13.06 5.81
N ARG A 71 -7.61 -12.46 7.01
CA ARG A 71 -8.16 -11.11 7.21
C ARG A 71 -7.21 -10.03 6.69
N ASN A 72 -7.77 -8.98 6.12
CA ASN A 72 -7.01 -7.86 5.57
C ASN A 72 -6.91 -6.74 6.61
N TYR A 73 -5.79 -6.03 6.55
CA TYR A 73 -5.49 -4.89 7.39
C TYR A 73 -4.90 -3.78 6.52
N LEU A 74 -5.15 -2.54 6.90
CA LEU A 74 -4.49 -1.37 6.37
C LEU A 74 -3.36 -0.95 7.31
N LEU A 75 -2.15 -0.88 6.80
CA LEU A 75 -1.02 -0.21 7.45
C LEU A 75 -1.06 1.26 7.13
N GLY A 76 -1.02 2.09 8.16
CA GLY A 76 -1.21 3.53 8.06
C GLY A 76 -2.67 3.91 7.87
N GLY A 77 -2.95 5.21 7.87
CA GLY A 77 -4.31 5.73 7.85
C GLY A 77 -4.44 7.08 7.15
N PRO A 78 -5.65 7.66 7.12
CA PRO A 78 -5.89 8.98 6.56
C PRO A 78 -4.92 10.02 7.14
N GLY A 79 -4.19 10.73 6.28
CA GLY A 79 -3.20 11.74 6.68
C GLY A 79 -1.77 11.21 6.88
N GLU A 80 -1.56 9.90 6.82
CA GLU A 80 -0.21 9.33 6.76
C GLU A 80 0.35 9.38 5.32
N PRO A 81 1.68 9.53 5.14
CA PRO A 81 2.30 9.69 3.82
C PRO A 81 2.24 8.42 2.97
N THR A 82 2.02 7.26 3.59
CA THR A 82 2.01 5.96 2.92
C THR A 82 1.01 5.04 3.59
N CYS A 83 0.25 4.28 2.80
CA CYS A 83 -0.63 3.24 3.30
C CYS A 83 -0.55 1.97 2.44
N GLU A 84 -0.66 0.81 3.08
CA GLU A 84 -0.56 -0.48 2.40
C GLU A 84 -1.61 -1.46 2.92
N VAL A 85 -2.37 -2.09 2.01
CA VAL A 85 -3.24 -3.21 2.37
C VAL A 85 -2.44 -4.50 2.40
N VAL A 86 -2.67 -5.24 3.47
CA VAL A 86 -1.80 -6.31 3.94
C VAL A 86 -2.70 -7.43 4.49
N GLN A 87 -2.29 -8.70 4.40
CA GLN A 87 -3.18 -9.82 4.79
C GLN A 87 -2.47 -10.80 5.71
N VAL A 88 -3.15 -11.24 6.77
CA VAL A 88 -2.66 -12.31 7.63
C VAL A 88 -2.57 -13.62 6.84
N GLU A 89 -1.42 -14.26 6.85
CA GLU A 89 -1.19 -15.53 6.15
C GLU A 89 -2.20 -16.59 6.60
N GLY A 90 -2.79 -17.27 5.62
CA GLY A 90 -3.72 -18.38 5.86
C GLY A 90 -2.97 -19.62 6.34
N GLY A 91 -3.50 -20.31 7.33
CA GLY A 91 -2.92 -21.53 7.90
C GLY A 91 -2.72 -21.46 9.41
N GLU A 92 -2.32 -22.58 10.02
CA GLU A 92 -1.85 -22.60 11.40
C GLU A 92 -0.40 -22.11 11.46
N PRO A 93 -0.07 -21.19 12.39
CA PRO A 93 1.32 -20.81 12.61
C PRO A 93 2.12 -22.03 13.10
N LEU A 94 3.38 -22.13 12.68
CA LEU A 94 4.29 -23.15 13.22
C LEU A 94 4.48 -22.92 14.73
N PRO A 95 4.67 -24.00 15.53
CA PRO A 95 4.89 -23.87 16.97
C PRO A 95 6.06 -22.92 17.27
N GLY A 96 5.78 -21.85 18.04
CA GLY A 96 6.77 -20.85 18.43
C GLY A 96 6.99 -19.72 17.42
N GLU A 97 6.33 -19.73 16.27
CA GLU A 97 6.39 -18.61 15.31
C GLU A 97 5.19 -17.67 15.45
N PRO A 98 5.39 -16.34 15.43
CA PRO A 98 4.28 -15.40 15.36
C PRO A 98 3.56 -15.55 14.01
N ARG A 99 2.23 -15.31 14.02
CA ARG A 99 1.42 -15.37 12.81
C ARG A 99 1.89 -14.28 11.83
N ARG A 100 2.08 -14.69 10.58
CA ARG A 100 2.73 -13.91 9.52
C ARG A 100 1.73 -13.00 8.78
N ILE A 101 2.17 -11.83 8.34
CA ILE A 101 1.33 -10.87 7.59
C ILE A 101 1.93 -10.64 6.21
N ARG A 102 1.34 -11.26 5.21
CA ARG A 102 1.77 -11.18 3.82
C ARG A 102 1.40 -9.84 3.18
N ARG A 103 2.41 -9.17 2.62
CA ARG A 103 2.26 -8.04 1.69
C ARG A 103 1.69 -8.46 0.35
N ALA A 104 1.05 -7.53 -0.34
CA ALA A 104 0.53 -7.66 -1.70
C ALA A 104 -0.74 -8.51 -1.86
N ARG A 105 -1.86 -8.00 -1.35
CA ARG A 105 -3.13 -8.08 -2.08
C ARG A 105 -3.51 -6.68 -2.55
N PHE A 106 -4.18 -6.57 -3.70
CA PHE A 106 -4.74 -5.32 -4.25
C PHE A 106 -3.76 -4.32 -4.88
N ARG A 107 -2.58 -4.77 -5.36
CA ARG A 107 -1.59 -3.92 -6.08
C ARG A 107 -1.13 -2.67 -5.30
N THR A 108 -1.25 -2.67 -3.98
CA THR A 108 -0.72 -1.61 -3.13
C THR A 108 0.80 -1.56 -3.21
N ILE A 109 1.36 -0.35 -3.24
CA ILE A 109 2.80 -0.14 -3.28
C ILE A 109 3.36 -0.43 -1.90
N ALA A 110 4.29 -1.37 -1.82
CA ALA A 110 4.99 -1.70 -0.59
C ALA A 110 5.74 -0.46 -0.05
N SER A 111 5.41 -0.04 1.18
CA SER A 111 6.00 1.14 1.82
C SER A 111 6.77 0.79 3.10
N ALA A 112 7.68 1.66 3.52
CA ALA A 112 8.28 1.58 4.85
C ALA A 112 7.33 2.21 5.88
N HIS A 113 7.30 1.68 7.09
CA HIS A 113 6.45 2.19 8.18
C HIS A 113 7.24 2.25 9.50
N PRO A 114 7.16 3.33 10.27
CA PRO A 114 7.77 3.39 11.60
C PRO A 114 7.04 2.47 12.59
N ALA A 115 7.68 2.16 13.73
CA ALA A 115 6.97 1.59 14.86
C ALA A 115 5.87 2.56 15.35
N GLY A 116 4.76 2.01 15.85
CA GLY A 116 3.59 2.79 16.25
C GLY A 116 2.62 3.12 15.12
N THR A 117 2.95 2.80 13.87
CA THR A 117 2.02 2.96 12.73
C THR A 117 0.72 2.20 13.00
N LEU A 118 -0.40 2.83 12.68
CA LEU A 118 -1.72 2.23 12.85
C LEU A 118 -1.90 1.02 11.94
N VAL A 119 -2.55 0.00 12.49
CA VAL A 119 -2.96 -1.20 11.77
C VAL A 119 -4.45 -1.39 12.00
N THR A 120 -5.23 -1.20 10.93
CA THR A 120 -6.70 -1.20 11.00
C THR A 120 -7.26 -2.38 10.23
N PRO A 121 -8.15 -3.20 10.81
CA PRO A 121 -8.86 -4.24 10.08
C PRO A 121 -9.71 -3.63 8.96
N VAL A 122 -9.64 -4.20 7.76
CA VAL A 122 -10.38 -3.72 6.59
C VAL A 122 -11.05 -4.84 5.82
N THR A 123 -12.20 -4.53 5.23
CA THR A 123 -12.77 -5.32 4.14
C THR A 123 -12.26 -4.82 2.80
N ALA A 124 -12.24 -5.73 1.82
CA ALA A 124 -11.91 -5.40 0.44
C ALA A 124 -12.99 -6.00 -0.47
N LYS A 125 -13.82 -5.14 -1.05
CA LYS A 125 -14.86 -5.53 -2.02
C LYS A 125 -14.33 -5.29 -3.42
N HIS A 126 -14.31 -6.32 -4.27
CA HIS A 126 -14.01 -6.14 -5.69
C HIS A 126 -15.19 -5.45 -6.37
N ILE A 127 -14.91 -4.37 -7.09
CA ILE A 127 -15.87 -3.64 -7.91
C ILE A 127 -15.43 -3.87 -9.35
N GLU A 128 -16.31 -4.43 -10.17
CA GLU A 128 -16.00 -4.69 -11.59
C GLU A 128 -16.10 -3.40 -12.42
N ASP A 129 -17.02 -2.51 -12.05
CA ASP A 129 -17.29 -1.25 -12.72
C ASP A 129 -17.65 -0.15 -11.69
N TRP A 130 -16.82 0.87 -11.53
CA TRP A 130 -17.05 1.96 -10.56
C TRP A 130 -18.28 2.80 -10.89
N SER A 131 -18.73 2.81 -12.15
CA SER A 131 -19.95 3.52 -12.54
C SER A 131 -21.21 3.00 -11.84
N GLN A 132 -21.16 1.77 -11.31
CA GLN A 132 -22.27 1.13 -10.59
C GLN A 132 -22.34 1.50 -9.10
N GLU A 133 -21.28 2.09 -8.53
CA GLU A 133 -21.19 2.44 -7.11
C GLU A 133 -21.35 3.95 -6.87
N MET A 134 -21.52 4.76 -7.92
CA MET A 134 -21.85 6.18 -7.75
C MET A 134 -23.24 6.28 -7.12
N PRO A 135 -23.39 6.91 -5.94
CA PRO A 135 -24.71 7.18 -5.41
C PRO A 135 -25.47 8.04 -6.43
N GLU A 136 -26.70 7.65 -6.75
CA GLU A 136 -27.63 8.55 -7.42
C GLU A 136 -27.61 9.87 -6.65
N ASP A 137 -27.38 10.97 -7.38
CA ASP A 137 -27.25 12.31 -6.83
C ASP A 137 -28.27 12.54 -5.71
N VAL A 138 -27.77 13.08 -4.60
CA VAL A 138 -28.58 13.67 -3.54
C VAL A 138 -29.43 14.78 -4.18
N ALA A 139 -30.67 14.45 -4.49
CA ALA A 139 -31.70 15.41 -4.90
C ALA A 139 -32.16 16.27 -3.72
#